data_AF-M4VN63-F1
#
_entry.id   AF-M4VN63-F1
#
_cell.length_a   1.000
_cell.length_b   1.000
_cell.length_c   1.000
_cell.angle_alpha   90.00
_cell.angle_beta   90.00
_cell.angle_gamma   90.00
#
_symmetry.space_group_name_H-M   'P 1'
#
loop_
_entity.id
_entity.type
_entity.pdbx_description
1 polymer ?
#
loop_
_entity_poly.entity_id
_entity_poly.type
_entity_poly.pdbx_seq_one_letter_code
_entity_poly.pdbx_strand_id
1 'polypeptide(L)'
;MAKQLSELDWVESLLPKHYTRKAMFGGFAYYLNELLVLVIFESTGNRSYKNKKYKFEIWNGCMFPAERNYHEELQKKYDYLVNHPVLPKWLYIHLETENFEERVEDLMRQIRKGNPAFGVIPKSKAKKPKRTVSKSKTDKKATTNEVVDTRRPRMFSDEPAEDKLVKAKKISDLKNLGPVAEQAMHKAGIKTVSQFVKLGWKKSMNLLVKSNPKTCHALYAYSLIGALKNQEFTHISEEDKAEARNYMKELRSKKK
;
A
#
# COMPACT_ATOMS: atom_id res chain seq x y z
N MET A 1 -5.30 15.72 -10.16
CA MET A 1 -5.84 15.78 -11.54
C MET A 1 -4.69 15.55 -12.50
N ALA A 2 -4.91 14.91 -13.65
CA ALA A 2 -3.85 14.79 -14.66
C ALA A 2 -3.55 16.18 -15.24
N LYS A 3 -2.28 16.54 -15.38
CA LYS A 3 -1.88 17.77 -16.07
C LYS A 3 -1.99 17.55 -17.57
N GLN A 4 -2.37 18.58 -18.31
CA GLN A 4 -2.35 18.54 -19.78
C GLN A 4 -0.90 18.34 -20.26
N LEU A 5 -0.72 17.58 -21.34
CA LEU A 5 0.58 17.40 -21.98
C LEU A 5 0.95 18.67 -22.76
N SER A 6 2.20 19.11 -22.66
CA SER A 6 2.77 20.21 -23.43
C SER A 6 3.88 19.73 -24.35
N GLU A 7 4.88 19.00 -23.84
CA GLU A 7 6.04 18.55 -24.62
C GLU A 7 5.80 17.21 -25.34
N LEU A 8 4.86 16.39 -24.84
CA LEU A 8 4.59 15.03 -25.34
C LEU A 8 3.24 14.89 -26.06
N ASP A 9 2.59 16.00 -26.40
CA ASP A 9 1.30 16.00 -27.09
C ASP A 9 1.39 15.40 -28.51
N TRP A 10 2.51 15.60 -29.20
CA TRP A 10 2.77 15.07 -30.54
C TRP A 10 2.72 13.53 -30.57
N VAL A 11 3.03 12.84 -29.47
CA VAL A 11 2.92 11.38 -29.38
C VAL A 11 1.46 10.93 -29.52
N GLU A 12 0.49 11.75 -29.09
CA GLU A 12 -0.93 11.46 -29.30
C GLU A 12 -1.29 11.45 -30.79
N SER A 13 -0.66 12.33 -31.59
CA SER A 13 -0.87 12.36 -33.05
C SER A 13 -0.40 11.07 -33.72
N LEU A 14 0.49 10.32 -33.05
CA LEU A 14 0.94 9.03 -33.52
C LEU A 14 -0.03 7.88 -33.23
N LEU A 15 -1.15 8.09 -32.53
CA LEU A 15 -2.13 7.04 -32.33
C LEU A 15 -3.08 6.92 -33.53
N PRO A 16 -3.61 5.72 -33.84
CA PRO A 16 -4.64 5.57 -34.85
C PRO A 16 -5.93 6.30 -34.44
N LYS A 17 -6.79 6.66 -35.41
CA LYS A 17 -7.98 7.51 -35.18
C LYS A 17 -8.95 7.01 -34.08
N HIS A 18 -8.99 5.70 -33.81
CA HIS A 18 -9.87 5.10 -32.81
C HIS A 18 -9.07 4.69 -31.55
N TYR A 19 -8.81 5.66 -30.67
CA TYR A 19 -8.24 5.40 -29.35
C TYR A 19 -9.17 5.90 -28.24
N THR A 20 -9.06 5.29 -27.06
CA THR A 20 -9.67 5.83 -25.84
C THR A 20 -8.59 6.43 -24.96
N ARG A 21 -8.77 7.68 -24.52
CA ARG A 21 -7.88 8.37 -23.57
C ARG A 21 -8.50 8.38 -22.18
N LYS A 22 -7.71 8.04 -21.14
CA LYS A 22 -8.13 8.13 -19.73
C LYS A 22 -7.02 8.72 -18.88
N ALA A 23 -7.37 9.57 -17.92
CA ALA A 23 -6.42 10.05 -16.92
C ALA A 23 -5.97 8.88 -16.02
N MET A 24 -4.66 8.70 -15.84
CA MET A 24 -4.10 7.63 -15.03
C MET A 24 -2.78 8.06 -14.36
N PHE A 25 -2.67 7.88 -13.04
CA PHE A 25 -1.47 8.19 -12.24
C PHE A 25 -0.90 9.62 -12.42
N GLY A 26 -1.73 10.60 -12.81
CA GLY A 26 -1.30 11.98 -13.05
C GLY A 26 -0.90 12.30 -14.50
N GLY A 27 -0.88 11.30 -15.37
CA GLY A 27 -0.72 11.44 -16.82
C GLY A 27 -1.93 10.89 -17.59
N PHE A 28 -1.71 10.49 -18.84
CA PHE A 28 -2.74 9.96 -19.72
C PHE A 28 -2.40 8.56 -20.24
N ALA A 29 -3.38 7.68 -20.14
CA ALA A 29 -3.34 6.32 -20.65
C ALA A 29 -4.18 6.21 -21.93
N TYR A 30 -3.64 5.54 -22.94
CA TYR A 30 -4.25 5.35 -24.25
C TYR A 30 -4.53 3.88 -24.50
N TYR A 31 -5.75 3.60 -24.94
CA TYR A 31 -6.25 2.27 -25.20
C TYR A 31 -6.60 2.12 -26.67
N LEU A 32 -6.15 1.01 -27.26
CA LEU A 32 -6.51 0.57 -28.61
C LEU A 32 -7.19 -0.78 -28.50
N ASN A 33 -8.42 -0.91 -29.01
CA ASN A 33 -9.20 -2.16 -28.95
C ASN A 33 -9.19 -2.80 -27.54
N GLU A 34 -9.45 -1.98 -26.51
CA GLU A 34 -9.41 -2.33 -25.07
C GLU A 34 -8.02 -2.63 -24.47
N LEU A 35 -6.97 -2.76 -25.29
CA LEU A 35 -5.60 -2.93 -24.83
C LEU A 35 -5.00 -1.59 -24.40
N LEU A 36 -4.45 -1.54 -23.19
CA LEU A 36 -3.66 -0.41 -22.73
C LEU A 36 -2.27 -0.48 -23.39
N VAL A 37 -1.99 0.41 -24.34
CA VAL A 37 -0.78 0.36 -25.18
C VAL A 37 0.27 1.42 -24.86
N LEU A 38 -0.16 2.57 -24.35
CA LEU A 38 0.71 3.72 -24.10
C LEU A 38 0.23 4.47 -22.88
N VAL A 39 1.15 4.92 -22.04
CA VAL A 39 0.87 5.88 -20.97
C VAL A 39 1.94 6.96 -20.99
N ILE A 40 1.51 8.21 -21.09
CA ILE A 40 2.37 9.38 -21.17
C ILE A 40 2.33 10.11 -19.83
N PHE A 41 3.50 10.50 -19.34
CA PHE A 41 3.65 11.33 -18.16
C PHE A 41 4.56 12.52 -18.45
N GLU A 42 4.14 13.68 -17.98
CA GLU A 42 4.90 14.93 -18.08
C GLU A 42 4.93 15.59 -16.70
N SER A 43 5.63 14.94 -15.77
CA SER A 43 5.80 15.42 -14.41
C SER A 43 7.27 15.61 -14.09
N THR A 44 7.62 16.85 -13.74
CA THR A 44 8.95 17.24 -13.29
C THR A 44 9.07 17.18 -11.76
N GLY A 45 10.29 16.98 -11.24
CA GLY A 45 10.62 17.04 -9.81
C GLY A 45 10.69 15.70 -9.07
N ASN A 46 10.48 14.57 -9.74
CA ASN A 46 10.46 13.24 -9.13
C ASN A 46 11.67 12.41 -9.59
N ARG A 47 12.83 12.71 -9.02
CA ARG A 47 14.10 11.99 -9.29
C ARG A 47 14.47 10.94 -8.24
N SER A 48 13.70 10.80 -7.16
CA SER A 48 13.99 9.84 -6.10
C SER A 48 12.82 8.87 -5.85
N TYR A 49 13.16 7.60 -5.64
CA TYR A 49 12.19 6.57 -5.26
C TYR A 49 12.88 5.52 -4.40
N LYS A 50 12.26 5.15 -3.25
CA LYS A 50 12.80 4.15 -2.30
C LYS A 50 14.29 4.34 -1.97
N ASN A 51 14.67 5.58 -1.64
CA ASN A 51 16.05 5.96 -1.30
C ASN A 51 17.08 5.82 -2.44
N LYS A 52 16.64 5.58 -3.68
CA LYS A 52 17.49 5.63 -4.88
C LYS A 52 17.23 6.92 -5.64
N LYS A 53 18.32 7.61 -6.05
CA LYS A 53 18.27 8.81 -6.87
C LYS A 53 18.58 8.43 -8.32
N TYR A 54 17.73 8.85 -9.24
CA TYR A 54 17.86 8.64 -10.68
C TYR A 54 18.42 9.91 -11.32
N LYS A 55 19.15 9.75 -12.43
CA LYS A 55 19.72 10.88 -13.19
C LYS A 55 18.63 11.65 -13.95
N PHE A 56 17.57 10.93 -14.34
CA PHE A 56 16.42 11.43 -15.09
C PHE A 56 15.17 11.55 -14.20
N GLU A 57 14.16 12.26 -14.71
CA GLU A 57 12.83 12.36 -14.12
C GLU A 57 12.04 11.05 -14.30
N ILE A 58 11.62 10.43 -13.19
CA ILE A 58 10.98 9.10 -13.22
C ILE A 58 9.64 9.14 -13.96
N TRP A 59 8.91 10.25 -13.85
CA TRP A 59 7.57 10.42 -14.41
C TRP A 59 7.54 11.43 -15.56
N ASN A 60 8.61 11.50 -16.37
CA ASN A 60 8.66 12.34 -17.55
C ASN A 60 9.10 11.54 -18.79
N GLY A 61 8.12 11.05 -19.55
CA GLY A 61 8.36 10.20 -20.72
C GLY A 61 7.18 9.30 -21.09
N CYS A 62 7.46 8.29 -21.90
CA CYS A 62 6.47 7.35 -22.44
C CYS A 62 6.64 5.95 -21.84
N MET A 63 5.55 5.37 -21.36
CA MET A 63 5.49 3.99 -20.89
C MET A 63 4.69 3.12 -21.85
N PHE A 64 5.22 1.93 -22.09
CA PHE A 64 4.67 0.91 -22.97
C PHE A 64 4.36 -0.33 -22.15
N PRO A 65 3.08 -0.55 -21.79
CA PRO A 65 2.67 -1.75 -21.09
C PRO A 65 2.85 -2.97 -22.00
N ALA A 66 3.53 -3.97 -21.48
CA ALA A 66 3.77 -5.24 -22.15
C ALA A 66 3.67 -6.36 -21.11
N GLU A 67 3.27 -7.56 -21.53
CA GLU A 67 3.30 -8.71 -20.64
C GLU A 67 4.73 -9.11 -20.29
N ARG A 68 4.93 -9.63 -19.07
CA ARG A 68 6.26 -9.96 -18.55
C ARG A 68 7.00 -10.98 -19.42
N ASN A 69 6.28 -11.84 -20.13
CA ASN A 69 6.86 -12.84 -21.02
C ASN A 69 7.59 -12.21 -22.22
N TYR A 70 7.14 -11.03 -22.67
CA TYR A 70 7.73 -10.33 -23.80
C TYR A 70 8.83 -9.32 -23.40
N HIS A 71 9.01 -9.06 -22.11
CA HIS A 71 9.96 -8.04 -21.65
C HIS A 71 11.39 -8.33 -22.09
N GLU A 72 11.86 -9.57 -21.91
CA GLU A 72 13.23 -9.93 -22.27
C GLU A 72 13.47 -9.84 -23.79
N GLU A 73 12.50 -10.24 -24.60
CA GLU A 73 12.58 -10.15 -26.05
C GLU A 73 12.57 -8.68 -26.51
N LEU A 74 11.68 -7.87 -25.96
CA LEU A 74 11.58 -6.45 -26.28
C LEU A 74 12.83 -5.67 -25.83
N GLN A 75 13.41 -5.99 -24.67
CA GLN A 75 14.65 -5.36 -24.22
C GLN A 75 15.87 -5.78 -25.04
N LYS A 76 15.89 -7.01 -25.57
CA LYS A 76 16.94 -7.45 -26.50
C LYS A 76 16.83 -6.77 -27.86
N LYS A 77 15.60 -6.55 -28.33
CA LYS A 77 15.32 -5.91 -29.62
C LYS A 77 15.48 -4.39 -29.56
N TYR A 78 15.10 -3.79 -28.44
CA TYR A 78 15.11 -2.36 -28.17
C TYR A 78 15.94 -2.11 -26.90
N ASP A 79 17.24 -1.92 -27.08
CA ASP A 79 18.21 -1.70 -25.99
C ASP A 79 17.89 -0.47 -25.12
N TYR A 80 17.18 0.50 -25.68
CA TYR A 80 16.73 1.71 -25.00
C TYR A 80 15.47 1.52 -24.13
N LEU A 81 14.76 0.40 -24.26
CA LEU A 81 13.61 0.11 -23.40
C LEU A 81 14.07 -0.37 -22.04
N VAL A 82 13.76 0.39 -21.00
CA VAL A 82 14.09 0.02 -19.62
C VAL A 82 12.83 -0.25 -18.81
N ASN A 83 12.94 -1.11 -17.79
CA ASN A 83 11.84 -1.27 -16.83
C ASN A 83 11.65 0.01 -16.02
N HIS A 84 10.41 0.45 -15.87
CA HIS A 84 10.11 1.64 -15.08
C HIS A 84 10.48 1.43 -13.59
N PRO A 85 11.21 2.37 -12.95
CA PRO A 85 11.65 2.25 -11.55
C PRO A 85 10.56 1.95 -10.52
N VAL A 86 9.35 2.51 -10.72
CA VAL A 86 8.22 2.35 -9.79
C VAL A 86 7.28 1.23 -10.23
N LEU A 87 7.15 1.03 -11.55
CA LEU A 87 6.20 0.11 -12.17
C LEU A 87 6.97 -0.90 -13.04
N PRO A 88 7.68 -1.88 -12.46
CA PRO A 88 8.58 -2.76 -13.20
C PRO A 88 7.90 -3.67 -14.22
N LYS A 89 6.57 -3.63 -14.31
CA LYS A 89 5.79 -4.34 -15.33
C LYS A 89 5.69 -3.55 -16.64
N TRP A 90 6.10 -2.29 -16.65
CA TRP A 90 5.90 -1.36 -17.75
C TRP A 90 7.28 -0.99 -18.30
N LEU A 91 7.44 -1.11 -19.61
CA LEU A 91 8.65 -0.66 -20.30
C LEU A 91 8.56 0.85 -20.48
N TYR A 92 9.69 1.54 -20.42
CA TYR A 92 9.75 2.99 -20.28
C TYR A 92 10.88 3.58 -21.11
N ILE A 93 10.60 4.75 -21.68
CA ILE A 93 11.58 5.64 -22.28
C ILE A 93 11.41 7.00 -21.62
N HIS A 94 12.50 7.53 -21.05
CA HIS A 94 12.49 8.86 -20.45
C HIS A 94 12.67 9.93 -21.51
N LEU A 95 12.11 11.12 -21.30
CA LEU A 95 12.19 12.21 -22.28
C LEU A 95 13.63 12.62 -22.61
N GLU A 96 14.53 12.60 -21.62
CA GLU A 96 15.95 12.95 -21.78
C GLU A 96 16.78 11.87 -22.52
N THR A 97 16.16 10.84 -23.10
CA THR A 97 16.87 9.79 -23.83
C THR A 97 17.33 10.31 -25.19
N GLU A 98 18.55 9.95 -25.62
CA GLU A 98 19.03 10.28 -26.97
C GLU A 98 18.11 9.68 -28.04
N ASN A 99 17.81 10.46 -29.08
CA ASN A 99 16.86 10.12 -30.14
C ASN A 99 15.49 9.67 -29.61
N PHE A 100 15.02 10.30 -28.52
CA PHE A 100 13.73 9.99 -27.91
C PHE A 100 12.59 9.94 -28.94
N GLU A 101 12.50 10.95 -29.80
CA GLU A 101 11.41 11.08 -30.76
C GLU A 101 11.40 9.91 -31.76
N GLU A 102 12.53 9.64 -32.41
CA GLU A 102 12.68 8.53 -33.37
C GLU A 102 12.37 7.16 -32.74
N ARG A 103 12.83 6.95 -31.49
CA ARG A 103 12.60 5.71 -30.73
C ARG A 103 11.12 5.51 -30.41
N VAL A 104 10.44 6.57 -29.98
CA VAL A 104 9.00 6.53 -29.74
C VAL A 104 8.24 6.29 -31.04
N GLU A 105 8.62 6.93 -32.14
CA GLU A 105 8.00 6.71 -33.45
C GLU A 105 8.10 5.26 -33.92
N ASP A 106 9.26 4.61 -33.78
CA ASP A 106 9.43 3.20 -34.15
C ASP A 106 8.52 2.29 -33.32
N LEU A 107 8.47 2.48 -31.99
CA LEU A 107 7.58 1.71 -31.14
C LEU A 107 6.11 1.93 -31.48
N MET A 108 5.70 3.18 -31.71
CA MET A 108 4.34 3.51 -32.10
C MET A 108 3.99 2.86 -33.45
N ARG A 109 4.94 2.77 -34.39
CA ARG A 109 4.76 2.04 -35.65
C ARG A 109 4.51 0.54 -35.41
N GLN A 110 5.19 -0.09 -34.45
CA GLN A 110 4.94 -1.49 -34.10
C GLN A 110 3.56 -1.69 -33.44
N ILE A 111 3.17 -0.77 -32.56
CA ILE A 111 1.85 -0.79 -31.89
C ILE A 111 0.74 -0.65 -32.93
N ARG A 112 0.87 0.27 -33.90
CA ARG A 112 -0.09 0.42 -35.00
C ARG A 112 -0.21 -0.82 -35.87
N LYS A 113 0.89 -1.56 -36.07
CA LYS A 113 0.89 -2.84 -36.78
C LYS A 113 0.22 -3.97 -35.98
N GLY A 114 -0.21 -3.72 -34.75
CA GLY A 114 -0.87 -4.71 -33.90
C GLY A 114 0.08 -5.75 -33.34
N ASN A 115 1.35 -5.39 -33.09
CA ASN A 115 2.31 -6.31 -32.49
C ASN A 115 1.80 -6.81 -31.13
N PRO A 116 1.57 -8.12 -30.94
CA PRO A 116 0.97 -8.67 -29.71
C PRO A 116 1.88 -8.56 -28.48
N ALA A 117 3.18 -8.26 -28.67
CA ALA A 117 4.10 -8.04 -27.56
C ALA A 117 3.78 -6.76 -26.77
N PHE A 118 3.10 -5.80 -27.40
CA PHE A 118 2.70 -4.54 -26.78
C PHE A 118 1.20 -4.54 -26.47
N GLY A 119 0.86 -3.91 -25.35
CA GLY A 119 -0.50 -3.84 -24.88
C GLY A 119 -0.78 -4.83 -23.75
N VAL A 120 -1.60 -4.40 -22.80
CA VAL A 120 -2.14 -5.30 -21.78
C VAL A 120 -3.64 -5.07 -21.66
N ILE A 121 -4.41 -6.15 -21.59
CA ILE A 121 -5.82 -6.06 -21.24
C ILE A 121 -5.87 -5.69 -19.74
N PRO A 122 -6.44 -4.53 -19.37
CA PRO A 122 -6.59 -4.19 -17.96
C PRO A 122 -7.46 -5.25 -17.32
N LYS A 123 -6.90 -6.03 -16.39
CA LYS A 123 -7.70 -7.00 -15.63
C LYS A 123 -8.84 -6.22 -14.99
N SER A 124 -10.07 -6.54 -15.39
CA SER A 124 -11.23 -5.98 -14.73
C SER A 124 -11.04 -6.30 -13.25
N LYS A 125 -11.00 -5.25 -12.42
CA LYS A 125 -10.99 -5.48 -10.98
C LYS A 125 -12.28 -6.22 -10.72
N ALA A 126 -12.21 -7.54 -10.52
CA ALA A 126 -13.31 -8.30 -9.95
C ALA A 126 -13.77 -7.46 -8.77
N LYS A 127 -15.02 -6.99 -8.82
CA LYS A 127 -15.59 -6.19 -7.74
C LYS A 127 -15.43 -7.07 -6.51
N LYS A 128 -14.42 -6.79 -5.69
CA LYS A 128 -14.35 -7.41 -4.36
C LYS A 128 -15.73 -7.15 -3.78
N PRO A 129 -16.48 -8.20 -3.37
CA PRO A 129 -17.77 -7.97 -2.77
C PRO A 129 -17.53 -6.91 -1.71
N LYS A 130 -18.20 -5.76 -1.86
CA LYS A 130 -18.19 -4.75 -0.80
C LYS A 130 -18.57 -5.57 0.42
N ARG A 131 -17.63 -5.78 1.35
CA ARG A 131 -18.00 -6.24 2.68
C ARG A 131 -19.01 -5.19 3.09
N THR A 132 -20.28 -5.58 3.07
CA THR A 132 -21.33 -4.90 3.78
C THR A 132 -20.83 -4.93 5.21
N VAL A 133 -20.08 -3.90 5.58
CA VAL A 133 -19.97 -3.51 6.97
C VAL A 133 -21.41 -3.19 7.30
N SER A 134 -22.08 -4.18 7.87
CA SER A 134 -23.34 -4.01 8.56
C SER A 134 -23.10 -2.82 9.48
N LYS A 135 -23.61 -1.65 9.07
CA LYS A 135 -23.75 -0.50 9.95
C LYS A 135 -24.66 -1.00 11.06
N SER A 136 -24.06 -1.50 12.14
CA SER A 136 -24.77 -1.67 13.39
C SER A 136 -25.33 -0.30 13.72
N LYS A 137 -26.67 -0.21 13.73
CA LYS A 137 -27.38 0.92 14.32
C LYS A 137 -26.94 0.96 15.77
N THR A 138 -26.03 1.86 16.09
CA THR A 138 -25.70 2.18 17.48
C THR A 138 -25.59 3.70 17.54
N ASP A 139 -26.69 4.27 18.01
CA ASP A 139 -26.85 5.56 18.66
C ASP A 139 -25.98 6.71 18.15
N LYS A 140 -26.59 7.54 17.31
CA LYS A 140 -26.21 8.95 17.13
C LYS A 140 -26.34 9.65 18.49
N LYS A 141 -25.27 9.66 19.28
CA LYS A 141 -25.14 10.60 20.38
C LYS A 141 -24.73 11.95 19.79
N ALA A 142 -25.57 12.96 20.04
CA ALA A 142 -25.38 14.32 19.58
C ALA A 142 -24.02 14.86 20.02
N THR A 143 -23.14 15.13 19.07
CA THR A 143 -21.92 15.90 19.27
C THR A 143 -22.24 17.34 18.86
N THR A 144 -22.04 18.24 19.81
CA THR A 144 -22.06 19.69 19.67
C THR A 144 -21.31 20.15 18.41
N ASN A 145 -21.90 21.07 17.65
CA ASN A 145 -21.27 21.77 16.54
C ASN A 145 -20.16 22.69 17.07
N GLU A 146 -19.03 22.12 17.49
CA GLU A 146 -17.81 22.89 17.61
C GLU A 146 -17.26 23.11 16.20
N VAL A 147 -17.02 24.38 15.87
CA VAL A 147 -16.39 24.82 14.62
C VAL A 147 -15.03 24.13 14.54
N VAL A 148 -14.94 23.12 13.68
CA VAL A 148 -13.69 22.38 13.45
C VAL A 148 -12.71 23.33 12.77
N ASP A 149 -11.71 23.80 13.52
CA ASP A 149 -10.61 24.58 12.95
C ASP A 149 -9.76 23.68 12.04
N THR A 150 -9.96 23.82 10.73
CA THR A 150 -9.26 23.06 9.69
C THR A 150 -7.84 23.57 9.42
N ARG A 151 -7.42 24.69 10.03
CA ARG A 151 -6.07 25.28 9.82
C ARG A 151 -4.99 24.53 10.60
N ARG A 152 -5.37 23.79 11.62
CA ARG A 152 -4.53 22.77 12.27
C ARG A 152 -5.15 21.41 11.99
N PRO A 153 -4.71 20.66 10.96
CA PRO A 153 -5.09 19.27 10.88
C PRO A 153 -4.69 18.62 12.21
N ARG A 154 -5.64 18.00 12.93
CA ARG A 154 -5.32 17.13 14.06
C ARG A 154 -4.54 15.95 13.50
N MET A 155 -3.24 16.13 13.28
CA MET A 155 -2.30 15.03 13.12
C MET A 155 -2.44 14.22 14.39
N PHE A 156 -2.92 12.98 14.24
CA PHE A 156 -3.00 11.92 15.25
C PHE A 156 -2.78 12.42 16.67
N SER A 157 -3.87 12.69 17.40
CA SER A 157 -3.76 13.08 18.80
C SER A 157 -2.98 12.01 19.56
N ASP A 158 -1.75 12.36 19.95
CA ASP A 158 -0.96 11.72 20.98
C ASP A 158 -1.63 12.00 22.33
N GLU A 159 -2.90 11.60 22.46
CA GLU A 159 -3.50 11.43 23.78
C GLU A 159 -2.64 10.39 24.52
N PRO A 160 -2.22 10.69 25.75
CA PRO A 160 -1.37 9.80 26.53
C PRO A 160 -2.03 8.43 26.67
N ALA A 161 -1.22 7.38 26.74
CA ALA A 161 -1.69 5.99 26.70
C ALA A 161 -2.76 5.70 27.76
N GLU A 162 -2.61 6.31 28.94
CA GLU A 162 -3.50 6.15 30.09
C GLU A 162 -4.93 6.61 29.77
N ASP A 163 -5.09 7.77 29.16
CA ASP A 163 -6.40 8.34 28.82
C ASP A 163 -7.16 7.49 27.79
N LYS A 164 -6.43 6.90 26.83
CA LYS A 164 -7.02 6.01 25.82
C LYS A 164 -7.39 4.65 26.39
N LEU A 165 -6.60 4.11 27.32
CA LEU A 165 -6.90 2.86 28.01
C LEU A 165 -8.17 2.99 28.87
N VAL A 166 -8.39 4.14 29.50
CA VAL A 166 -9.60 4.41 30.29
C VAL A 166 -10.83 4.60 29.40
N LYS A 167 -10.67 5.21 28.21
CA LYS A 167 -11.77 5.44 27.25
C LYS A 167 -12.18 4.19 26.45
N ALA A 168 -11.29 3.19 26.32
CA ALA A 168 -11.54 2.00 25.51
C ALA A 168 -12.61 1.08 26.12
N LYS A 169 -13.71 0.84 25.39
CA LYS A 169 -14.80 -0.03 25.84
C LYS A 169 -14.57 -1.49 25.43
N LYS A 170 -13.97 -1.71 24.26
CA LYS A 170 -13.66 -3.03 23.71
C LYS A 170 -12.16 -3.24 23.59
N ILE A 171 -11.75 -4.51 23.59
CA ILE A 171 -10.36 -4.88 23.35
C ILE A 171 -9.94 -4.52 21.92
N SER A 172 -10.88 -4.59 20.97
CA SER A 172 -10.67 -4.17 19.57
C SER A 172 -10.36 -2.69 19.39
N ASP A 173 -10.66 -1.85 20.38
CA ASP A 173 -10.43 -0.41 20.33
C ASP A 173 -8.96 -0.08 20.68
N LEU A 174 -8.23 -1.04 21.25
CA LEU A 174 -6.83 -0.90 21.58
C LEU A 174 -5.95 -1.00 20.33
N LYS A 175 -4.86 -0.23 20.32
CA LYS A 175 -3.93 -0.20 19.21
C LYS A 175 -3.31 -1.59 18.99
N ASN A 176 -3.21 -2.00 17.72
CA ASN A 176 -2.72 -3.31 17.27
C ASN A 176 -3.61 -4.53 17.56
N LEU A 177 -4.72 -4.37 18.29
CA LEU A 177 -5.63 -5.47 18.61
C LEU A 177 -6.89 -5.37 17.77
N GLY A 178 -7.00 -6.24 16.77
CA GLY A 178 -8.20 -6.34 15.94
C GLY A 178 -9.27 -7.30 16.49
N PRO A 179 -10.42 -7.41 15.81
CA PRO A 179 -11.51 -8.32 16.21
C PRO A 179 -11.10 -9.79 16.35
N VAL A 180 -10.13 -10.24 15.56
CA VAL A 180 -9.60 -11.62 15.64
C VAL A 180 -8.82 -11.83 16.94
N ALA A 181 -8.03 -10.84 17.35
CA ALA A 181 -7.28 -10.88 18.60
C ALA A 181 -8.24 -10.82 19.81
N GLU A 182 -9.28 -9.98 19.73
CA GLU A 182 -10.34 -9.92 20.74
C GLU A 182 -11.04 -11.27 20.93
N GLN A 183 -11.44 -11.94 19.84
CA GLN A 183 -12.03 -13.28 19.92
C GLN A 183 -11.08 -14.30 20.57
N ALA A 184 -9.78 -14.24 20.25
CA ALA A 184 -8.78 -15.10 20.88
C ALA A 184 -8.64 -14.81 22.37
N MET A 185 -8.69 -13.54 22.78
CA MET A 185 -8.68 -13.12 24.18
C MET A 185 -9.93 -13.57 24.93
N HIS A 186 -11.10 -13.43 24.33
CA HIS A 186 -12.37 -13.90 24.92
C HIS A 186 -12.35 -15.42 25.14
N LYS A 187 -11.84 -16.19 24.16
CA LYS A 187 -11.63 -17.64 24.28
C LYS A 187 -10.61 -18.01 25.36
N ALA A 188 -9.62 -17.15 25.58
CA ALA A 188 -8.63 -17.30 26.65
C ALA A 188 -9.10 -16.79 28.02
N GLY A 189 -10.34 -16.29 28.14
CA GLY A 189 -10.94 -15.82 29.39
C GLY A 189 -10.71 -14.34 29.71
N ILE A 190 -10.12 -13.57 28.80
CA ILE A 190 -9.92 -12.11 28.93
C ILE A 190 -11.04 -11.40 28.18
N LYS A 191 -12.06 -10.91 28.90
CA LYS A 191 -13.27 -10.34 28.28
C LYS A 191 -13.26 -8.81 28.24
N THR A 192 -12.54 -8.17 29.17
CA THR A 192 -12.56 -6.70 29.33
C THR A 192 -11.17 -6.08 29.24
N VAL A 193 -11.13 -4.80 28.85
CA VAL A 193 -9.89 -4.01 28.75
C VAL A 193 -9.23 -3.87 30.14
N SER A 194 -10.01 -3.60 31.18
CA SER A 194 -9.50 -3.51 32.55
C SER A 194 -8.83 -4.82 33.01
N GLN A 195 -9.41 -5.98 32.66
CA GLN A 195 -8.81 -7.27 32.95
C GLN A 195 -7.48 -7.46 32.20
N PHE A 196 -7.42 -7.06 30.92
CA PHE A 196 -6.18 -7.09 30.14
C PHE A 196 -5.08 -6.21 30.73
N VAL A 197 -5.41 -4.96 31.08
CA VAL A 197 -4.47 -4.01 31.71
C VAL A 197 -3.97 -4.53 33.05
N LYS A 198 -4.86 -5.05 33.90
CA LYS A 198 -4.51 -5.62 35.22
C LYS A 198 -3.61 -6.86 35.13
N LEU A 199 -3.82 -7.70 34.12
CA LEU A 199 -2.98 -8.90 33.91
C LEU A 199 -1.62 -8.55 33.31
N GLY A 200 -1.56 -7.51 32.49
CA GLY A 200 -0.39 -7.17 31.69
C GLY A 200 -0.15 -8.16 30.55
N TRP A 201 0.84 -7.86 29.70
CA TRP A 201 1.07 -8.62 28.48
C TRP A 201 1.59 -10.05 28.73
N LYS A 202 2.46 -10.26 29.73
CA LYS A 202 3.07 -11.58 30.04
C LYS A 202 2.02 -12.62 30.46
N LYS A 203 1.17 -12.30 31.43
CA LYS A 203 0.11 -13.20 31.91
C LYS A 203 -0.96 -13.43 30.84
N SER A 204 -1.32 -12.37 30.10
CA SER A 204 -2.24 -12.47 28.98
C SER A 204 -1.71 -13.43 27.91
N MET A 205 -0.41 -13.37 27.62
CA MET A 205 0.24 -14.26 26.67
C MET A 205 0.17 -15.73 27.12
N ASN A 206 0.37 -16.02 28.41
CA ASN A 206 0.25 -17.38 28.93
C ASN A 206 -1.16 -17.95 28.74
N LEU A 207 -2.19 -17.15 29.01
CA LEU A 207 -3.59 -17.57 28.81
C LEU A 207 -3.88 -17.81 27.33
N LEU A 208 -3.39 -16.95 26.45
CA LEU A 208 -3.56 -17.08 25.00
C LEU A 208 -2.83 -18.29 24.43
N VAL A 209 -1.62 -18.59 24.90
CA VAL A 209 -0.85 -19.77 24.48
C VAL A 209 -1.50 -21.07 24.98
N LYS A 210 -2.10 -21.05 26.19
CA LYS A 210 -2.90 -22.18 26.70
C LYS A 210 -4.15 -22.45 25.85
N SER A 211 -4.87 -21.39 25.45
CA SER A 211 -6.08 -21.51 24.62
C SER A 211 -5.76 -21.87 23.17
N ASN A 212 -4.69 -21.30 22.60
CA ASN A 212 -4.26 -21.57 21.25
C ASN A 212 -2.72 -21.60 21.14
N PRO A 213 -2.13 -22.81 21.08
CA PRO A 213 -0.69 -23.03 20.88
C PRO A 213 -0.04 -22.25 19.72
N LYS A 214 -0.79 -21.98 18.64
CA LYS A 214 -0.27 -21.30 17.44
C LYS A 214 -0.01 -19.81 17.68
N THR A 215 -0.57 -19.23 18.74
CA THR A 215 -0.34 -17.82 19.11
C THR A 215 1.03 -17.58 19.73
N CYS A 216 1.84 -18.63 19.97
CA CYS A 216 3.16 -18.54 20.59
C CYS A 216 4.24 -17.95 19.65
N HIS A 217 4.08 -16.69 19.22
CA HIS A 217 5.01 -15.96 18.38
C HIS A 217 5.28 -14.54 18.92
N ALA A 218 6.51 -14.05 18.73
CA ALA A 218 6.98 -12.79 19.31
C ALA A 218 6.19 -11.56 18.83
N LEU A 219 5.73 -11.54 17.57
CA LEU A 219 4.92 -10.44 17.04
C LEU A 219 3.59 -10.28 17.80
N TYR A 220 3.01 -11.37 18.29
CA TYR A 220 1.80 -11.28 19.11
C TYR A 220 2.09 -10.60 20.44
N ALA A 221 3.22 -10.94 21.09
CA ALA A 221 3.65 -10.27 22.31
C ALA A 221 3.90 -8.76 22.07
N TYR A 222 4.50 -8.38 20.94
CA TYR A 222 4.66 -6.98 20.58
C TYR A 222 3.32 -6.27 20.43
N SER A 223 2.31 -6.91 19.81
CA SER A 223 0.98 -6.31 19.68
C SER A 223 0.34 -6.02 21.04
N LEU A 224 0.55 -6.88 22.04
CA LEU A 224 0.05 -6.68 23.41
C LEU A 224 0.78 -5.54 24.13
N ILE A 225 2.11 -5.47 23.98
CA ILE A 225 2.92 -4.40 24.57
C ILE A 225 2.54 -3.06 23.94
N GLY A 226 2.40 -3.02 22.62
CA GLY A 226 1.97 -1.83 21.89
C GLY A 226 0.56 -1.40 22.28
N ALA A 227 -0.35 -2.35 22.54
CA ALA A 227 -1.67 -2.05 23.06
C ALA A 227 -1.64 -1.37 24.43
N LEU A 228 -0.78 -1.84 25.35
CA LEU A 228 -0.62 -1.23 26.68
C LEU A 228 0.05 0.15 26.62
N LYS A 229 1.03 0.33 25.73
CA LYS A 229 1.72 1.62 25.56
C LYS A 229 1.00 2.57 24.58
N ASN A 230 -0.13 2.13 24.01
CA ASN A 230 -0.85 2.84 22.96
C ASN A 230 0.03 3.26 21.75
N GLN A 231 1.02 2.42 21.43
CA GLN A 231 1.96 2.63 20.32
C GLN A 231 1.81 1.54 19.27
N GLU A 232 2.17 1.81 18.02
CA GLU A 232 2.22 0.76 17.00
C GLU A 232 3.34 -0.22 17.33
N PHE A 233 3.13 -1.51 17.06
CA PHE A 233 4.11 -2.54 17.46
C PHE A 233 5.49 -2.38 16.79
N THR A 234 5.57 -1.62 15.70
CA THR A 234 6.81 -1.23 15.01
C THR A 234 7.64 -0.22 15.82
N HIS A 235 6.97 0.66 16.57
CA HIS A 235 7.57 1.79 17.30
C HIS A 235 7.84 1.51 18.78
N ILE A 236 7.61 0.28 19.25
CA ILE A 236 7.98 -0.17 20.59
C ILE A 236 9.52 -0.13 20.74
N SER A 237 10.02 0.15 21.95
CA SER A 237 11.46 0.16 22.23
C SER A 237 12.10 -1.21 21.96
N GLU A 238 13.38 -1.22 21.59
CA GLU A 238 14.10 -2.48 21.38
C GLU A 238 14.28 -3.29 22.67
N GLU A 239 14.27 -2.63 23.83
CA GLU A 239 14.29 -3.28 25.15
C GLU A 239 13.05 -4.15 25.37
N ASP A 240 11.84 -3.61 25.14
CA ASP A 240 10.61 -4.39 25.30
C ASP A 240 10.53 -5.51 24.26
N LYS A 241 11.02 -5.28 23.04
CA LYS A 241 11.07 -6.32 22.00
C LYS A 241 12.04 -7.43 22.39
N ALA A 242 13.21 -7.09 22.96
CA ALA A 242 14.17 -8.06 23.47
C ALA A 242 13.55 -8.87 24.62
N GLU A 243 12.88 -8.20 25.56
CA GLU A 243 12.18 -8.85 26.67
C GLU A 243 11.10 -9.83 26.16
N ALA A 244 10.26 -9.39 25.23
CA ALA A 244 9.25 -10.24 24.60
C ALA A 244 9.85 -11.43 23.85
N ARG A 245 10.95 -11.24 23.10
CA ARG A 245 11.65 -12.35 22.43
C ARG A 245 12.16 -13.38 23.42
N ASN A 246 12.82 -12.93 24.48
CA ASN A 246 13.39 -13.79 25.52
C ASN A 246 12.30 -14.57 26.25
N TYR A 247 11.23 -13.88 26.64
CA TYR A 247 10.07 -14.50 27.29
C TYR A 247 9.39 -15.54 26.39
N MET A 248 9.21 -15.25 25.11
CA MET A 248 8.63 -16.21 24.16
C MET A 248 9.56 -17.41 23.91
N LYS A 249 10.88 -17.22 23.98
CA LYS A 249 11.86 -18.32 23.90
C LYS A 249 11.71 -19.25 25.10
N GLU A 250 11.58 -18.70 26.30
CA GLU A 250 11.38 -19.43 27.55
C GLU A 250 10.04 -20.20 27.56
N LEU A 251 8.96 -19.56 27.08
CA LEU A 251 7.65 -20.23 26.97
C LEU A 251 7.64 -21.38 25.96
N ARG A 252 8.45 -21.28 24.90
CA ARG A 252 8.62 -22.38 23.94
C ARG A 252 9.45 -23.51 24.51
N SER A 253 10.51 -23.20 25.27
CA SER A 253 11.36 -24.22 25.88
C SER A 253 10.64 -24.98 27.00
N LYS A 254 9.78 -24.33 27.78
CA LYS A 254 8.94 -24.97 28.81
C LYS A 254 7.85 -25.91 28.26
N LYS A 255 7.69 -25.98 26.94
CA LYS A 255 6.70 -26.81 26.24
C LYS A 255 7.31 -28.06 25.60
N LYS A 256 8.64 -28.13 25.51
CA LYS A 256 9.37 -29.36 25.18
C LYS A 256 9.55 -30.17 26.45
#